data_AF-A0A3L9MCZ3-F1
#
_entry.id   AF-A0A3L9MCZ3-F1
#
_cell.length_a   1.000
_cell.length_b   1.000
_cell.length_c   1.000
_cell.angle_alpha   90.00
_cell.angle_beta   90.00
_cell.angle_gamma   90.00
#
_symmetry.space_group_name_H-M   'P 1'
#
loop_
_entity.id
_entity.type
_entity.pdbx_description
1 polymer ?
#
loop_
_entity_poly.entity_id
_entity_poly.type
_entity_poly.pdbx_seq_one_letter_code
_entity_poly.pdbx_strand_id
1 'polypeptide(L)'
;MQAINRTKYFLYYLKELDYNKFSKFLNYTCKLTGKSKFNIILDMINSTYKYNVGIMDYFQFRFFEKNDLEREKWVGTGYKYEFDLKTNPKHTRSILENKLEFYEVYKDFIFHPFCKLEDIKNKNSEADAVLTNKTGKMVLKDSLGQCGYDVEIVKTSDYTLESLASYMSSKGYDMAESFIQQHDHINKISSTGLNTVRMFTVINNTGGVDLIGARLRVSVNSHVDNLASGNIACPVDLNTGKINGPGIYSDITKEDVTHHPVTNVQLIGFQIPMWDKVIELTKKIALAHPENRGVGWDIAITNDGIDFIEGNHNWCKTLWQLPVKKGMKDILDKYN
;
A
#
# COMPACT_ATOMS: atom_id res chain seq x y z
N MET A 1 23.25 7.36 14.60
CA MET A 1 23.95 6.07 14.45
C MET A 1 23.68 5.20 15.68
N GLN A 2 22.80 4.21 15.59
CA GLN A 2 23.18 2.86 16.02
C GLN A 2 23.46 2.16 14.70
N ALA A 3 24.71 1.77 14.46
CA ALA A 3 25.05 0.87 13.38
C ALA A 3 24.40 -0.47 13.69
N ILE A 4 23.10 -0.55 13.42
CA ILE A 4 22.40 -1.79 13.17
C ILE A 4 23.32 -2.58 12.25
N ASN A 5 23.80 -3.74 12.72
CA ASN A 5 24.80 -4.53 12.02
C ASN A 5 24.25 -4.85 10.62
N ARG A 6 24.67 -4.08 9.60
CA ARG A 6 24.16 -4.17 8.22
C ARG A 6 24.34 -5.58 7.69
N THR A 7 25.39 -6.26 8.11
CA THR A 7 25.63 -7.68 7.83
C THR A 7 24.53 -8.56 8.42
N LYS A 8 24.10 -8.34 9.67
CA LYS A 8 22.99 -9.09 10.28
C LYS A 8 21.68 -8.90 9.49
N TYR A 9 21.37 -7.67 9.09
CA TYR A 9 20.18 -7.39 8.26
C TYR A 9 20.30 -7.99 6.86
N PHE A 10 21.47 -7.90 6.24
CA PHE A 10 21.74 -8.52 4.95
C PHE A 10 21.54 -10.04 5.03
N LEU A 11 22.09 -10.71 6.05
CA LEU A 11 21.92 -12.15 6.27
C LEU A 11 20.46 -12.52 6.54
N TYR A 12 19.73 -11.70 7.29
CA TYR A 12 18.30 -11.88 7.50
C TYR A 12 17.52 -11.79 6.19
N TYR A 13 17.70 -10.72 5.41
CA TYR A 13 17.00 -10.56 4.13
C TYR A 13 17.46 -11.54 3.06
N LEU A 14 18.69 -12.06 3.14
CA LEU A 14 19.15 -13.15 2.30
C LEU A 14 18.41 -14.44 2.66
N LYS A 15 18.20 -14.72 3.95
CA LYS A 15 17.43 -15.88 4.42
C LYS A 15 15.96 -15.81 3.97
N GLU A 16 15.34 -14.64 4.10
CA GLU A 16 13.92 -14.41 3.74
C GLU A 16 13.71 -14.10 2.24
N LEU A 17 14.75 -14.24 1.41
CA LEU A 17 14.69 -13.89 0.00
C LEU A 17 13.80 -14.86 -0.78
N ASP A 18 12.91 -14.34 -1.62
CA ASP A 18 12.29 -15.13 -2.68
C ASP A 18 13.34 -15.45 -3.77
N TYR A 19 13.97 -16.62 -3.65
CA TYR A 19 15.04 -17.07 -4.55
C TYR A 19 14.58 -17.24 -6.00
N ASN A 20 13.31 -17.59 -6.22
CA ASN A 20 12.76 -17.72 -7.57
C ASN A 20 12.66 -16.35 -8.24
N LYS A 21 12.09 -15.37 -7.53
CA LYS A 21 12.00 -13.99 -8.01
C LYS A 21 13.38 -13.35 -8.17
N PHE A 22 14.29 -13.58 -7.23
CA PHE A 22 15.67 -13.13 -7.32
C PHE A 22 16.37 -13.69 -8.57
N SER A 23 16.31 -15.01 -8.78
CA SER A 23 16.91 -15.67 -9.94
C SER A 23 16.35 -15.12 -11.26
N LYS A 24 15.03 -14.92 -11.31
CA LYS A 24 14.35 -14.28 -12.45
C LYS A 24 14.92 -12.89 -12.74
N PHE A 25 15.02 -12.02 -11.74
CA PHE A 25 15.50 -10.65 -11.91
C PHE A 25 16.99 -10.59 -12.27
N LEU A 26 17.80 -11.45 -11.67
CA LEU A 26 19.22 -11.59 -11.98
C LEU A 26 19.43 -12.01 -13.44
N ASN A 27 18.74 -13.06 -13.90
CA ASN A 27 18.84 -13.53 -15.28
C ASN A 27 18.39 -12.46 -16.29
N TYR A 28 17.27 -11.78 -16.01
CA TYR A 28 16.80 -10.66 -16.83
C TYR A 28 17.85 -9.54 -16.91
N THR A 29 18.43 -9.15 -15.77
CA THR A 29 19.44 -8.09 -15.70
C THR A 29 20.71 -8.46 -16.47
N CYS A 30 21.18 -9.70 -16.36
CA CYS A 30 22.31 -10.20 -17.15
C CYS A 30 22.03 -10.13 -18.65
N LYS A 31 20.85 -10.57 -19.09
CA LYS A 31 20.45 -10.50 -20.50
C LYS A 31 20.36 -9.05 -21.00
N LEU A 32 19.80 -8.16 -20.19
CA LEU A 32 19.62 -6.75 -20.54
C LEU A 32 20.95 -5.99 -20.63
N THR A 33 21.87 -6.22 -19.69
CA THR A 33 23.11 -5.44 -19.57
C THR A 33 24.33 -6.08 -20.22
N GLY A 34 24.26 -7.37 -20.58
CA GLY A 34 25.41 -8.17 -21.02
C GLY A 34 26.42 -8.50 -19.91
N LYS A 35 26.18 -8.08 -18.66
CA LYS A 35 27.08 -8.33 -17.53
C LYS A 35 26.92 -9.75 -16.99
N SER A 36 28.02 -10.34 -16.52
CA SER A 36 27.99 -11.66 -15.86
C SER A 36 27.21 -11.60 -14.54
N LYS A 37 26.65 -12.75 -14.12
CA LYS A 37 25.96 -12.89 -12.81
C LYS A 37 26.86 -12.45 -11.65
N PHE A 38 28.13 -12.82 -11.70
CA PHE A 38 29.11 -12.46 -10.68
C PHE A 38 29.25 -10.95 -10.53
N ASN A 39 29.39 -10.21 -11.65
CA ASN A 39 29.52 -8.76 -11.62
C ASN A 39 28.26 -8.07 -11.11
N ILE A 40 27.07 -8.56 -11.47
CA ILE A 40 25.79 -8.03 -10.96
C ILE A 40 25.65 -8.28 -9.47
N ILE A 41 25.97 -9.49 -8.99
CA ILE A 41 25.90 -9.83 -7.56
C ILE A 41 26.89 -8.98 -6.75
N LEU A 42 28.10 -8.78 -7.25
CA LEU A 42 29.11 -7.95 -6.58
C LEU A 42 28.65 -6.48 -6.48
N ASP A 43 28.14 -5.91 -7.58
CA ASP A 43 27.61 -4.53 -7.59
C ASP A 43 26.38 -4.39 -6.67
N MET A 44 25.51 -5.40 -6.62
CA MET A 44 24.36 -5.45 -5.72
C MET A 44 24.77 -5.48 -4.24
N ILE A 45 25.74 -6.33 -3.89
CA ILE A 45 26.27 -6.41 -2.51
C ILE A 45 26.89 -5.07 -2.14
N ASN A 46 27.77 -4.52 -2.99
CA ASN A 46 28.37 -3.20 -2.76
C ASN A 46 27.31 -2.11 -2.60
N SER A 47 26.27 -2.12 -3.43
CA SER A 47 25.16 -1.17 -3.36
C SER A 47 24.37 -1.29 -2.05
N THR A 48 24.14 -2.52 -1.57
CA THR A 48 23.45 -2.78 -0.30
C THR A 48 24.20 -2.09 0.86
N TYR A 49 25.52 -2.27 0.93
CA TYR A 49 26.33 -1.66 2.00
C TYR A 49 26.53 -0.15 1.84
N LYS A 50 26.74 0.34 0.61
CA LYS A 50 27.02 1.77 0.33
C LYS A 50 25.76 2.63 0.45
N TYR A 51 24.64 2.19 -0.13
CA TYR A 51 23.41 3.00 -0.26
C TYR A 51 22.29 2.62 0.72
N ASN A 52 22.53 1.63 1.61
CA ASN A 52 21.56 1.17 2.61
C ASN A 52 20.24 0.66 1.97
N VAL A 53 20.36 -0.03 0.83
CA VAL A 53 19.26 -0.62 0.06
C VAL A 53 19.15 -2.12 0.30
N GLY A 54 17.97 -2.71 0.14
CA GLY A 54 17.79 -4.16 0.18
C GLY A 54 18.27 -4.87 -1.10
N ILE A 55 18.39 -6.20 -1.04
CA ILE A 55 18.78 -7.04 -2.19
C ILE A 55 17.85 -6.80 -3.39
N MET A 56 16.54 -6.83 -3.17
CA MET A 56 15.55 -6.64 -4.24
C MET A 56 15.45 -5.17 -4.71
N ASP A 57 15.79 -4.20 -3.85
CA ASP A 57 15.79 -2.79 -4.20
C ASP A 57 16.78 -2.50 -5.34
N TYR A 58 17.94 -3.17 -5.35
CA TYR A 58 18.93 -3.03 -6.42
C TYR A 58 18.32 -3.28 -7.81
N PHE A 59 17.53 -4.35 -7.93
CA PHE A 59 16.86 -4.70 -9.17
C PHE A 59 15.69 -3.76 -9.46
N GLN A 60 14.82 -3.55 -8.47
CA GLN A 60 13.59 -2.76 -8.64
C GLN A 60 13.88 -1.30 -8.97
N PHE A 61 14.90 -0.71 -8.34
CA PHE A 61 15.35 0.66 -8.62
C PHE A 61 16.33 0.73 -9.79
N ARG A 62 16.59 -0.39 -10.48
CA ARG A 62 17.46 -0.50 -11.66
C ARG A 62 18.85 0.10 -11.42
N PHE A 63 19.44 -0.18 -10.28
CA PHE A 63 20.76 0.37 -9.91
C PHE A 63 21.85 -0.03 -10.92
N PHE A 64 21.70 -1.18 -11.59
CA PHE A 64 22.59 -1.63 -12.66
C PHE A 64 22.69 -0.67 -13.86
N GLU A 65 21.79 0.31 -13.98
CA GLU A 65 21.79 1.37 -15.01
C GLU A 65 22.20 2.75 -14.49
N LYS A 66 22.40 2.88 -13.18
CA LYS A 66 22.56 4.18 -12.49
C LYS A 66 23.97 4.40 -12.01
N ASN A 67 24.43 5.64 -12.09
CA ASN A 67 25.67 6.06 -11.46
C ASN A 67 25.48 6.30 -9.95
N ASP A 68 26.58 6.56 -9.25
CA ASP A 68 26.58 6.74 -7.79
C ASP A 68 25.68 7.88 -7.32
N LEU A 69 25.71 9.04 -7.98
CA LEU A 69 24.89 10.21 -7.64
C LEU A 69 23.40 9.94 -7.82
N GLU A 70 23.04 9.12 -8.81
CA GLU A 70 21.64 8.71 -9.01
C GLU A 70 21.19 7.70 -7.96
N ARG A 71 22.05 6.74 -7.60
CA ARG A 71 21.76 5.70 -6.59
C ARG A 71 21.53 6.32 -5.20
N GLU A 72 22.28 7.35 -4.84
CA GLU A 72 22.16 8.05 -3.54
C GLU A 72 20.79 8.71 -3.31
N LYS A 73 20.07 9.04 -4.38
CA LYS A 73 18.75 9.69 -4.31
C LYS A 73 17.61 8.73 -3.94
N TRP A 74 17.85 7.42 -3.95
CA TRP A 74 16.79 6.43 -3.70
C TRP A 74 16.68 6.12 -2.21
N VAL A 75 15.43 5.99 -1.75
CA VAL A 75 15.11 5.47 -0.43
C VAL A 75 15.14 3.95 -0.46
N GLY A 76 16.18 3.38 0.13
CA GLY A 76 16.37 1.93 0.35
C GLY A 76 15.67 1.41 1.60
N THR A 77 15.64 0.08 1.76
CA THR A 77 15.01 -0.60 2.92
C THR A 77 15.55 -0.09 4.24
N GLY A 78 16.87 0.07 4.37
CA GLY A 78 17.47 0.49 5.63
C GLY A 78 17.13 1.94 5.98
N TYR A 79 17.23 2.86 5.01
CA TYR A 79 16.85 4.27 5.23
C TYR A 79 15.36 4.38 5.60
N LYS A 80 14.48 3.67 4.88
CA LYS A 80 13.05 3.69 5.14
C LYS A 80 12.71 3.20 6.55
N TYR A 81 13.36 2.13 6.99
CA TYR A 81 13.17 1.59 8.34
C TYR A 81 13.52 2.61 9.43
N GLU A 82 14.63 3.33 9.27
CA GLU A 82 15.04 4.39 10.20
C GLU A 82 14.05 5.56 10.21
N PHE A 83 13.62 6.00 9.01
CA PHE A 83 12.60 7.03 8.85
C PHE A 83 11.30 6.64 9.57
N ASP A 84 10.80 5.43 9.34
CA ASP A 84 9.53 4.96 9.92
C ASP A 84 9.60 4.87 11.45
N LEU A 85 10.72 4.41 12.02
CA LEU A 85 10.91 4.40 13.48
C LEU A 85 10.90 5.81 14.08
N LYS A 86 11.43 6.80 13.34
CA LYS A 86 11.45 8.19 13.77
C LYS A 86 10.07 8.83 13.66
N THR A 87 9.37 8.63 12.54
CA THR A 87 8.09 9.28 12.28
C THR A 87 6.92 8.59 12.96
N ASN A 88 7.00 7.26 13.16
CA ASN A 88 5.95 6.45 13.77
C ASN A 88 6.57 5.53 14.86
N PRO A 89 6.85 6.08 16.05
CA PRO A 89 7.42 5.31 17.14
C PRO A 89 6.61 4.07 17.50
N LYS A 90 7.28 3.00 17.96
CA LYS A 90 6.63 1.71 18.28
C LYS A 90 5.52 1.80 19.33
N HIS A 91 5.60 2.77 20.25
CA HIS A 91 4.63 2.93 21.32
C HIS A 91 3.37 3.70 20.91
N THR A 92 3.35 4.29 19.71
CA THR A 92 2.22 5.10 19.21
C THR A 92 1.55 4.49 17.97
N ARG A 93 2.20 3.53 17.31
CA ARG A 93 1.76 3.04 16.00
C ARG A 93 0.82 1.84 16.03
N SER A 94 0.42 1.33 17.21
CA SER A 94 -0.48 0.17 17.33
C SER A 94 -1.82 0.43 16.62
N ILE A 95 -2.29 1.68 16.66
CA ILE A 95 -3.51 2.13 15.96
C ILE A 95 -3.44 1.98 14.43
N LEU A 96 -2.22 1.83 13.88
CA LEU A 96 -1.96 1.59 12.45
C LEU A 96 -1.56 0.13 12.17
N GLU A 97 -1.45 -0.71 13.20
CA GLU A 97 -1.15 -2.14 13.11
C GLU A 97 -2.42 -2.99 13.32
N ASN A 98 -3.35 -2.53 14.16
CA ASN A 98 -4.64 -3.18 14.42
C ASN A 98 -5.79 -2.46 13.71
N LYS A 99 -6.51 -3.16 12.84
CA LYS A 99 -7.63 -2.57 12.07
C LYS A 99 -8.81 -2.17 12.94
N LEU A 100 -9.12 -2.89 14.01
CA LEU A 100 -10.21 -2.51 14.91
C LEU A 100 -9.88 -1.24 15.68
N GLU A 101 -8.65 -1.10 16.19
CA GLU A 101 -8.19 0.16 16.80
C GLU A 101 -8.26 1.31 15.78
N PHE A 102 -7.77 1.09 14.56
CA PHE A 102 -7.89 2.08 13.49
C PHE A 102 -9.34 2.51 13.27
N TYR A 103 -10.26 1.56 13.17
CA TYR A 103 -11.63 1.85 12.79
C TYR A 103 -12.39 2.59 13.90
N GLU A 104 -12.12 2.26 15.16
CA GLU A 104 -12.67 3.00 16.32
C GLU A 104 -12.16 4.44 16.35
N VAL A 105 -10.86 4.61 16.14
CA VAL A 105 -10.16 5.88 16.27
C VAL A 105 -10.48 6.83 15.11
N TYR A 106 -10.57 6.29 13.89
CA TYR A 106 -10.80 7.05 12.65
C TYR A 106 -12.22 6.89 12.10
N LYS A 107 -13.19 6.50 12.92
CA LYS A 107 -14.58 6.23 12.49
C LYS A 107 -15.22 7.36 11.68
N ASP A 108 -14.87 8.61 11.96
CA ASP A 108 -15.40 9.79 11.24
C ASP A 108 -14.93 9.88 9.77
N PHE A 109 -13.92 9.09 9.40
CA PHE A 109 -13.36 8.98 8.05
C PHE A 109 -13.73 7.67 7.34
N ILE A 110 -14.52 6.82 7.99
CA ILE A 110 -14.91 5.49 7.51
C ILE A 110 -16.41 5.50 7.27
N PHE A 111 -16.84 5.21 6.05
CA PHE A 111 -18.25 5.28 5.67
C PHE A 111 -18.91 3.93 5.54
N HIS A 112 -18.17 2.90 5.18
CA HIS A 112 -18.70 1.56 5.13
C HIS A 112 -18.99 1.05 6.55
N PRO A 113 -20.18 0.44 6.79
CA PRO A 113 -20.46 -0.19 8.07
C PRO A 113 -19.44 -1.29 8.37
N PHE A 114 -19.02 -1.38 9.62
CA PHE A 114 -18.16 -2.43 10.14
C PHE A 114 -18.59 -2.80 11.56
N CYS A 115 -18.20 -3.99 12.00
CA CYS A 115 -18.44 -4.45 13.36
C CYS A 115 -17.41 -5.52 13.77
N LYS A 116 -17.23 -5.68 15.08
CA LYS A 116 -16.44 -6.74 15.70
C LYS A 116 -17.29 -8.00 15.82
N LEU A 117 -16.64 -9.15 16.00
CA LEU A 117 -17.33 -10.39 16.33
C LEU A 117 -18.22 -10.25 17.59
N GLU A 118 -17.79 -9.46 18.56
CA GLU A 118 -18.54 -9.20 19.79
C GLU A 118 -19.83 -8.40 19.54
N ASP A 119 -19.80 -7.46 18.60
CA ASP A 119 -20.97 -6.68 18.17
C ASP A 119 -22.05 -7.60 17.56
N ILE A 120 -21.61 -8.60 16.78
CA ILE A 120 -22.49 -9.60 16.16
C ILE A 120 -23.09 -10.52 17.24
N LYS A 121 -22.28 -10.97 18.20
CA LYS A 121 -22.76 -11.80 19.33
C LYS A 121 -23.79 -11.05 20.19
N ASN A 122 -23.57 -9.75 20.40
CA ASN A 122 -24.45 -8.90 21.18
C ASN A 122 -25.63 -8.34 20.37
N LYS A 123 -25.69 -8.60 19.06
CA LYS A 123 -26.76 -8.19 18.15
C LYS A 123 -27.04 -6.68 18.20
N ASN A 124 -25.97 -5.88 18.13
CA ASN A 124 -26.10 -4.43 18.13
C ASN A 124 -26.35 -3.84 16.73
N SER A 125 -26.56 -2.52 16.70
CA SER A 125 -26.85 -1.76 15.48
C SER A 125 -25.77 -1.83 14.41
N GLU A 126 -24.51 -1.94 14.81
CA GLU A 126 -23.35 -2.01 13.95
C GLU A 126 -23.35 -3.33 13.17
N ALA A 127 -23.66 -4.43 13.86
CA ALA A 127 -23.82 -5.74 13.23
C ALA A 127 -25.03 -5.79 12.27
N ASP A 128 -26.15 -5.17 12.66
CA ASP A 128 -27.31 -5.02 11.78
C ASP A 128 -26.97 -4.21 10.53
N ALA A 129 -26.22 -3.11 10.67
CA ALA A 129 -25.80 -2.27 9.55
C ALA A 129 -24.90 -3.03 8.55
N VAL A 130 -24.01 -3.91 9.03
CA VAL A 130 -23.20 -4.79 8.17
C VAL A 130 -24.06 -5.80 7.41
N LEU A 131 -25.03 -6.46 8.05
CA LEU A 131 -25.87 -7.46 7.37
C LEU A 131 -26.88 -6.85 6.39
N THR A 132 -27.42 -5.67 6.71
CA THR A 132 -28.45 -4.99 5.93
C THR A 132 -27.89 -4.02 4.88
N ASN A 133 -26.56 -4.00 4.71
CA ASN A 133 -25.91 -3.08 3.79
C ASN A 133 -26.39 -3.25 2.34
N LYS A 134 -26.39 -2.15 1.59
CA LYS A 134 -26.94 -2.07 0.23
C LYS A 134 -26.25 -2.92 -0.83
N THR A 135 -25.04 -3.42 -0.58
CA THR A 135 -24.30 -4.23 -1.56
C THR A 135 -24.68 -5.71 -1.51
N GLY A 136 -25.35 -6.15 -0.43
CA GLY A 136 -25.68 -7.55 -0.20
C GLY A 136 -24.47 -8.46 0.01
N LYS A 137 -23.28 -7.87 0.19
CA LYS A 137 -22.02 -8.56 0.42
C LYS A 137 -21.31 -7.99 1.63
N MET A 138 -20.53 -8.82 2.30
CA MET A 138 -19.67 -8.42 3.40
C MET A 138 -18.31 -9.10 3.28
N VAL A 139 -17.33 -8.52 3.97
CA VAL A 139 -15.96 -8.97 4.06
C VAL A 139 -15.70 -9.41 5.49
N LEU A 140 -15.22 -10.64 5.66
CA LEU A 140 -14.81 -11.21 6.94
C LEU A 140 -13.28 -11.27 6.99
N LYS A 141 -12.68 -10.81 8.09
CA LYS A 141 -11.22 -10.74 8.22
C LYS A 141 -10.73 -10.80 9.67
N ASP A 142 -9.44 -11.05 9.82
CA ASP A 142 -8.66 -10.86 11.06
C ASP A 142 -8.12 -9.42 11.13
N SER A 143 -8.32 -8.75 12.25
CA SER A 143 -7.91 -7.37 12.51
C SER A 143 -6.39 -7.16 12.48
N LEU A 144 -5.60 -8.22 12.69
CA LEU A 144 -4.14 -8.19 12.61
C LEU A 144 -3.60 -8.61 11.23
N GLY A 145 -4.48 -9.09 10.35
CA GLY A 145 -4.12 -9.52 9.00
C GLY A 145 -3.54 -8.38 8.15
N GLN A 146 -2.44 -8.65 7.45
CA GLN A 146 -1.80 -7.71 6.52
C GLN A 146 -1.81 -8.24 5.08
N CYS A 147 -1.69 -7.33 4.11
CA CYS A 147 -1.60 -7.65 2.68
C CYS A 147 -2.81 -8.38 2.06
N GLY A 148 -3.96 -8.45 2.73
CA GLY A 148 -5.20 -9.04 2.20
C GLY A 148 -5.22 -10.56 2.10
N TYR A 149 -4.33 -11.26 2.82
CA TYR A 149 -4.24 -12.72 2.77
C TYR A 149 -5.33 -13.46 3.56
N ASP A 150 -6.08 -12.76 4.41
CA ASP A 150 -7.11 -13.34 5.29
C ASP A 150 -8.46 -12.62 5.14
N VAL A 151 -8.90 -12.44 3.90
CA VAL A 151 -10.18 -11.79 3.57
C VAL A 151 -11.09 -12.79 2.86
N GLU A 152 -12.29 -12.99 3.42
CA GLU A 152 -13.36 -13.75 2.77
C GLU A 152 -14.53 -12.83 2.40
N ILE A 153 -14.95 -12.86 1.13
CA ILE A 153 -16.12 -12.13 0.66
C ILE A 153 -17.31 -13.10 0.63
N VAL A 154 -18.35 -12.79 1.39
CA VAL A 154 -19.57 -13.60 1.48
C VAL A 154 -20.81 -12.76 1.19
N LYS A 155 -21.94 -13.41 0.87
CA LYS A 155 -23.22 -12.72 0.75
C LYS A 155 -23.85 -12.56 2.13
N THR A 156 -24.45 -11.41 2.38
CA THR A 156 -25.13 -11.17 3.67
C THR A 156 -26.39 -12.03 3.81
N SER A 157 -27.07 -12.34 2.70
CA SER A 157 -28.27 -13.19 2.66
C SER A 157 -28.05 -14.63 3.17
N ASP A 158 -26.81 -15.08 3.20
CA ASP A 158 -26.47 -16.47 3.57
C ASP A 158 -26.38 -16.64 5.10
N TYR A 159 -26.47 -15.54 5.85
CA TYR A 159 -26.24 -15.52 7.30
C TYR A 159 -27.34 -14.80 8.08
N THR A 160 -27.58 -15.32 9.28
CA THR A 160 -28.16 -14.56 10.40
C THR A 160 -27.02 -14.11 11.31
N LEU A 161 -27.25 -13.20 12.26
CA LEU A 161 -26.23 -12.83 13.26
C LEU A 161 -25.67 -14.04 14.01
N GLU A 162 -26.53 -15.01 14.36
CA GLU A 162 -26.12 -16.22 15.09
C GLU A 162 -25.26 -17.16 14.25
N SER A 163 -25.65 -17.42 13.01
CA SER A 163 -24.86 -18.26 12.10
C SER A 163 -23.56 -17.57 11.68
N LEU A 164 -23.57 -16.23 11.54
CA LEU A 164 -22.38 -15.44 11.25
C LEU A 164 -21.37 -15.50 12.40
N ALA A 165 -21.81 -15.27 13.64
CA ALA A 165 -20.94 -15.34 14.81
C ALA A 165 -20.27 -16.73 14.95
N SER A 166 -21.04 -17.78 14.72
CA SER A 166 -20.55 -19.18 14.74
C SER A 166 -19.52 -19.41 13.63
N TYR A 167 -19.81 -18.95 12.41
CA TYR A 167 -18.91 -19.08 11.26
C TYR A 167 -17.59 -18.35 11.48
N MET A 168 -17.65 -17.06 11.83
CA MET A 168 -16.47 -16.24 12.12
C MET A 168 -15.60 -16.84 13.22
N SER A 169 -16.20 -17.29 14.31
CA SER A 169 -15.48 -17.95 15.41
C SER A 169 -14.78 -19.23 14.94
N SER A 170 -15.41 -20.02 14.07
CA SER A 170 -14.82 -21.26 13.54
C SER A 170 -13.65 -21.04 12.58
N LYS A 171 -13.59 -19.86 11.95
CA LYS A 171 -12.57 -19.48 10.97
C LYS A 171 -11.48 -18.57 11.56
N GLY A 172 -11.67 -18.07 12.77
CA GLY A 172 -10.76 -17.12 13.41
C GLY A 172 -10.92 -15.68 12.92
N TYR A 173 -12.08 -15.32 12.34
CA TYR A 173 -12.37 -13.93 11.99
C TYR A 173 -12.90 -13.17 13.20
N ASP A 174 -12.37 -11.97 13.44
CA ASP A 174 -12.74 -11.10 14.56
C ASP A 174 -13.46 -9.82 14.12
N MET A 175 -13.56 -9.59 12.81
CA MET A 175 -14.15 -8.38 12.22
C MET A 175 -14.96 -8.71 10.95
N ALA A 176 -16.08 -8.01 10.78
CA ALA A 176 -16.85 -8.00 9.56
C ALA A 176 -17.07 -6.55 9.08
N GLU A 177 -17.10 -6.35 7.78
CA GLU A 177 -17.37 -5.05 7.18
C GLU A 177 -18.20 -5.17 5.91
N SER A 178 -18.94 -4.12 5.58
CA SER A 178 -19.69 -4.06 4.34
C SER A 178 -18.75 -4.07 3.14
N PHE A 179 -19.11 -4.80 2.09
CA PHE A 179 -18.32 -4.79 0.87
C PHE A 179 -18.32 -3.38 0.25
N ILE A 180 -17.14 -2.84 -0.01
CA ILE A 180 -17.00 -1.49 -0.55
C ILE A 180 -17.15 -1.52 -2.07
N GLN A 181 -18.20 -0.85 -2.55
CA GLN A 181 -18.39 -0.62 -3.97
C GLN A 181 -17.63 0.65 -4.39
N GLN A 182 -16.51 0.47 -5.07
CA GLN A 182 -15.76 1.59 -5.63
C GLN A 182 -16.57 2.34 -6.69
N HIS A 183 -16.19 3.60 -6.90
CA HIS A 183 -16.83 4.56 -7.79
C HIS A 183 -16.87 4.05 -9.24
N ASP A 184 -17.95 4.33 -9.96
CA ASP A 184 -18.19 3.79 -11.31
C ASP A 184 -17.11 4.17 -12.30
N HIS A 185 -16.57 5.39 -12.19
CA HIS A 185 -15.43 5.81 -13.00
C HIS A 185 -14.18 4.94 -12.79
N ILE A 186 -13.89 4.51 -11.56
CA ILE A 186 -12.74 3.63 -11.25
C ILE A 186 -13.02 2.21 -11.75
N ASN A 187 -14.27 1.74 -11.64
CA ASN A 187 -14.69 0.45 -12.23
C ASN A 187 -14.40 0.34 -13.72
N LYS A 188 -14.38 1.45 -14.47
CA LYS A 188 -14.01 1.44 -15.89
C LYS A 188 -12.57 0.97 -16.09
N ILE A 189 -11.64 1.35 -15.21
CA ILE A 189 -10.24 0.89 -15.28
C ILE A 189 -10.19 -0.60 -14.96
N SER A 190 -10.70 -1.00 -13.80
CA SER A 190 -10.74 -2.40 -13.38
C SER A 190 -11.83 -2.58 -12.33
N SER A 191 -12.72 -3.55 -12.53
CA SER A 191 -13.77 -3.92 -11.57
C SER A 191 -13.46 -5.22 -10.83
N THR A 192 -12.25 -5.75 -10.97
CA THR A 192 -11.89 -7.08 -10.44
C THR A 192 -11.58 -7.08 -8.95
N GLY A 193 -11.16 -5.94 -8.41
CA GLY A 193 -10.86 -5.72 -7.00
C GLY A 193 -11.09 -4.26 -6.61
N LEU A 194 -10.86 -3.95 -5.33
CA LEU A 194 -10.93 -2.58 -4.82
C LEU A 194 -9.63 -1.83 -5.17
N ASN A 195 -9.72 -0.87 -6.08
CA ASN A 195 -8.60 -0.07 -6.57
C ASN A 195 -8.50 1.21 -5.74
N THR A 196 -7.46 1.31 -4.92
CA THR A 196 -7.35 2.41 -3.96
C THR A 196 -6.29 3.43 -4.36
N VAL A 197 -6.50 4.67 -3.89
CA VAL A 197 -5.47 5.70 -3.90
C VAL A 197 -4.61 5.50 -2.66
N ARG A 198 -3.31 5.26 -2.86
CA ARG A 198 -2.29 5.37 -1.82
C ARG A 198 -1.83 6.82 -1.73
N MET A 199 -2.21 7.52 -0.67
CA MET A 199 -1.71 8.88 -0.37
C MET A 199 -0.59 8.80 0.67
N PHE A 200 0.53 9.48 0.43
CA PHE A 200 1.67 9.51 1.35
C PHE A 200 1.74 10.85 2.05
N THR A 201 1.73 10.85 3.38
CA THR A 201 1.70 12.05 4.21
C THR A 201 2.88 12.09 5.17
N VAL A 202 3.36 13.30 5.46
CA VAL A 202 4.27 13.56 6.57
C VAL A 202 3.80 14.79 7.34
N ILE A 203 3.66 14.68 8.66
CA ILE A 203 3.44 15.83 9.54
C ILE A 203 4.77 16.54 9.73
N ASN A 204 4.81 17.77 9.21
CA ASN A 204 6.00 18.60 9.19
C ASN A 204 6.26 19.25 10.56
N ASN A 205 7.41 19.90 10.71
CA ASN A 205 7.85 20.44 12.00
C ASN A 205 7.03 21.66 12.47
N THR A 206 6.17 22.22 11.62
CA THR A 206 5.25 23.31 12.00
C THR A 206 3.84 22.79 12.37
N GLY A 207 3.64 21.47 12.38
CA GLY A 207 2.35 20.84 12.65
C GLY A 207 1.40 20.77 11.44
N GLY A 208 1.86 21.15 10.25
CA GLY A 208 1.11 20.98 9.01
C GLY A 208 1.30 19.60 8.38
N VAL A 209 0.48 19.28 7.38
CA VAL A 209 0.56 18.02 6.62
C VAL A 209 1.12 18.27 5.23
N ASP A 210 2.24 17.64 4.95
CA ASP A 210 2.83 17.59 3.62
C ASP A 210 2.37 16.31 2.90
N LEU A 211 1.79 16.48 1.71
CA LEU A 211 1.48 15.37 0.81
C LEU A 211 2.70 15.10 -0.05
N ILE A 212 3.40 14.01 0.21
CA ILE A 212 4.68 13.67 -0.44
C ILE A 212 4.52 12.74 -1.65
N GLY A 213 3.29 12.41 -2.01
CA GLY A 213 2.95 11.71 -3.25
C GLY A 213 1.61 11.00 -3.19
N ALA A 214 1.10 10.61 -4.35
CA ALA A 214 -0.09 9.76 -4.47
C ALA A 214 0.06 8.74 -5.60
N ARG A 215 -0.47 7.53 -5.41
CA ARG A 215 -0.49 6.47 -6.44
C ARG A 215 -1.88 5.88 -6.52
N LEU A 216 -2.35 5.62 -7.73
CA LEU A 216 -3.50 4.74 -7.92
C LEU A 216 -2.98 3.32 -8.08
N ARG A 217 -3.36 2.43 -7.17
CA ARG A 217 -3.14 0.99 -7.34
C ARG A 217 -4.29 0.42 -8.13
N VAL A 218 -3.97 -0.40 -9.14
CA VAL A 218 -4.95 -0.92 -10.09
C VAL A 218 -4.80 -2.43 -10.20
N SER A 219 -5.88 -3.16 -9.91
CA SER A 219 -5.90 -4.61 -9.95
C SER A 219 -5.90 -5.15 -11.39
N VAL A 220 -5.12 -6.20 -11.63
CA VAL A 220 -5.01 -6.90 -12.91
C VAL A 220 -5.44 -8.35 -12.69
N ASN A 221 -6.70 -8.68 -13.03
CA ASN A 221 -7.32 -9.99 -12.77
C ASN A 221 -7.17 -10.44 -11.31
N SER A 222 -7.32 -9.52 -10.36
CA SER A 222 -7.13 -9.78 -8.93
C SER A 222 -8.20 -9.07 -8.10
N HIS A 223 -8.58 -9.69 -6.98
CA HIS A 223 -9.49 -9.10 -6.00
C HIS A 223 -8.83 -8.07 -5.08
N VAL A 224 -7.49 -8.00 -5.07
CA VAL A 224 -6.69 -7.00 -4.36
C VAL A 224 -5.90 -6.14 -5.34
N ASP A 225 -5.47 -4.95 -4.91
CA ASP A 225 -4.72 -3.99 -5.75
C ASP A 225 -3.21 -3.96 -5.47
N ASN A 226 -2.71 -4.83 -4.57
CA ASN A 226 -1.32 -4.79 -4.12
C ASN A 226 -0.32 -5.01 -5.25
N LEU A 227 0.67 -4.13 -5.37
CA LEU A 227 1.72 -4.17 -6.40
C LEU A 227 2.58 -5.45 -6.35
N ALA A 228 2.72 -6.07 -5.17
CA ALA A 228 3.44 -7.33 -5.03
C ALA A 228 2.71 -8.52 -5.65
N SER A 229 1.38 -8.43 -5.81
CA SER A 229 0.50 -9.49 -6.32
C SER A 229 0.35 -9.49 -7.85
N GLY A 230 1.24 -8.79 -8.56
CA GLY A 230 1.23 -8.73 -10.03
C GLY A 230 0.35 -7.63 -10.63
N ASN A 231 -0.23 -6.77 -9.78
CA ASN A 231 -0.99 -5.58 -10.15
C ASN A 231 -0.09 -4.42 -10.62
N ILE A 232 -0.70 -3.33 -11.07
CA ILE A 232 0.01 -2.12 -11.48
C ILE A 232 -0.23 -0.96 -10.52
N ALA A 233 0.71 -0.02 -10.46
CA ALA A 233 0.52 1.27 -9.81
C ALA A 233 0.82 2.41 -10.78
N CYS A 234 -0.02 3.44 -10.76
CA CYS A 234 0.11 4.61 -11.61
C CYS A 234 0.49 5.84 -10.77
N PRO A 235 1.40 6.71 -11.24
CA PRO A 235 1.67 7.97 -10.58
C PRO A 235 0.48 8.92 -10.74
N VAL A 236 0.15 9.62 -9.65
CA VAL A 236 -0.93 10.61 -9.63
C VAL A 236 -0.32 11.97 -9.36
N ASP A 237 -0.70 12.96 -10.17
CA ASP A 237 -0.37 14.35 -9.95
C ASP A 237 -1.18 14.90 -8.77
N LEU A 238 -0.51 15.42 -7.74
CA LEU A 238 -1.16 15.88 -6.52
C LEU A 238 -2.07 17.10 -6.73
N ASN A 239 -1.78 17.94 -7.73
CA ASN A 239 -2.53 19.18 -7.97
C ASN A 239 -3.82 18.91 -8.75
N THR A 240 -3.82 17.92 -9.62
CA THR A 240 -4.92 17.65 -10.56
C THR A 240 -5.68 16.37 -10.29
N GLY A 241 -5.08 15.41 -9.57
CA GLY A 241 -5.66 14.07 -9.37
C GLY A 241 -5.66 13.21 -10.63
N LYS A 242 -4.91 13.60 -11.65
CA LYS A 242 -4.78 12.84 -12.89
C LYS A 242 -3.61 11.88 -12.82
N ILE A 243 -3.78 10.71 -13.43
CA ILE A 243 -2.65 9.83 -13.71
C ILE A 243 -1.74 10.53 -14.72
N ASN A 244 -0.48 10.75 -14.36
CA ASN A 244 0.48 11.54 -15.16
C ASN A 244 1.65 10.71 -15.71
N GLY A 245 1.55 9.38 -15.65
CA GLY A 245 2.56 8.45 -16.13
C GLY A 245 2.00 7.03 -16.27
N PRO A 246 2.78 6.09 -16.85
CA PRO A 246 2.30 4.74 -17.10
C PRO A 246 2.07 3.96 -15.81
N GLY A 247 1.29 2.89 -15.91
CA GLY A 247 1.21 1.85 -14.89
C GLY A 247 2.49 1.02 -14.87
N ILE A 248 3.07 0.82 -13.69
CA ILE A 248 4.28 0.02 -13.50
C ILE A 248 3.96 -1.24 -12.69
N TYR A 249 4.76 -2.28 -12.90
CA TYR A 249 4.77 -3.48 -12.07
C TYR A 249 5.94 -3.45 -11.08
N SER A 250 5.85 -4.18 -9.97
CA SER A 250 7.03 -4.47 -9.14
C SER A 250 7.98 -5.50 -9.77
N ASP A 251 7.51 -6.20 -10.81
CA ASP A 251 8.25 -7.16 -11.62
C ASP A 251 9.02 -6.44 -12.73
N ILE A 252 10.34 -6.36 -12.59
CA ILE A 252 11.21 -5.62 -13.53
C ILE A 252 11.30 -6.25 -14.91
N THR A 253 10.78 -7.48 -15.09
CA THR A 253 10.76 -8.13 -16.40
C THR A 253 9.51 -7.79 -17.22
N LYS A 254 8.57 -7.06 -16.63
CA LYS A 254 7.38 -6.56 -17.32
C LYS A 254 7.62 -5.15 -17.81
N GLU A 255 7.04 -4.84 -18.96
CA GLU A 255 7.03 -3.47 -19.48
C GLU A 255 5.97 -2.63 -18.77
N ASP A 256 6.24 -1.33 -18.76
CA ASP A 256 5.27 -0.32 -18.37
C ASP A 256 4.07 -0.33 -19.33
N VAL A 257 2.90 0.01 -18.80
CA VAL A 257 1.66 0.01 -19.58
C VAL A 257 1.00 1.39 -19.60
N THR A 258 0.60 1.85 -20.77
CA THR A 258 -0.18 3.10 -20.94
C THR A 258 -1.68 2.85 -20.92
N HIS A 259 -2.09 1.59 -21.11
CA HIS A 259 -3.47 1.11 -21.05
C HIS A 259 -3.55 -0.05 -20.07
N HIS A 260 -4.67 -0.19 -19.37
CA HIS A 260 -4.86 -1.31 -18.46
C HIS A 260 -4.80 -2.63 -19.26
N PRO A 261 -3.99 -3.62 -18.85
CA PRO A 261 -3.68 -4.81 -19.66
C PRO A 261 -4.88 -5.73 -19.95
N VAL A 262 -6.00 -5.56 -19.24
CA VAL A 262 -7.21 -6.40 -19.41
C VAL A 262 -8.36 -5.62 -20.06
N THR A 263 -8.65 -4.42 -19.54
CA THR A 263 -9.79 -3.61 -20.00
C THR A 263 -9.42 -2.67 -21.14
N ASN A 264 -8.12 -2.53 -21.43
CA ASN A 264 -7.56 -1.62 -22.42
C ASN A 264 -7.93 -0.13 -22.21
N VAL A 265 -8.36 0.24 -21.00
CA VAL A 265 -8.64 1.65 -20.67
C VAL A 265 -7.33 2.42 -20.57
N GLN A 266 -7.28 3.59 -21.20
CA GLN A 266 -6.13 4.50 -21.13
C GLN A 266 -5.92 4.97 -19.69
N LEU A 267 -4.69 4.77 -19.19
CA LEU A 267 -4.31 5.14 -17.83
C LEU A 267 -3.91 6.62 -17.75
N ILE A 268 -3.00 7.06 -18.62
CA ILE A 268 -2.50 8.44 -18.59
C ILE A 268 -3.63 9.41 -18.92
N GLY A 269 -3.82 10.41 -18.06
CA GLY A 269 -4.89 11.40 -18.17
C GLY A 269 -6.19 11.00 -17.47
N PHE A 270 -6.31 9.77 -16.96
CA PHE A 270 -7.46 9.35 -16.18
C PHE A 270 -7.60 10.22 -14.93
N GLN A 271 -8.79 10.79 -14.74
CA GLN A 271 -9.12 11.65 -13.61
C GLN A 271 -9.66 10.82 -12.44
N ILE A 272 -8.96 10.87 -11.31
CA ILE A 272 -9.48 10.31 -10.07
C ILE A 272 -10.68 11.16 -9.61
N PRO A 273 -11.86 10.55 -9.36
CA PRO A 273 -13.04 11.27 -8.90
C PRO A 273 -12.82 11.95 -7.55
N MET A 274 -13.50 13.07 -7.33
CA MET A 274 -13.57 13.74 -6.02
C MET A 274 -12.19 14.12 -5.43
N TRP A 275 -11.21 14.41 -6.29
CA TRP A 275 -9.81 14.59 -5.87
C TRP A 275 -9.62 15.65 -4.79
N ASP A 276 -10.30 16.79 -4.91
CA ASP A 276 -10.20 17.85 -3.90
C ASP A 276 -10.62 17.36 -2.50
N LYS A 277 -11.68 16.54 -2.44
CA LYS A 277 -12.16 15.92 -1.19
C LYS A 277 -11.19 14.87 -0.68
N VAL A 278 -10.54 14.11 -1.56
CA VAL A 278 -9.46 13.18 -1.18
C VAL A 278 -8.33 13.95 -0.49
N ILE A 279 -7.87 15.06 -1.08
CA ILE A 279 -6.79 15.90 -0.54
C ILE A 279 -7.19 16.49 0.82
N GLU A 280 -8.40 17.05 0.92
CA GLU A 280 -8.93 17.64 2.15
C GLU A 280 -9.00 16.62 3.29
N LEU A 281 -9.66 15.48 3.06
CA LEU A 281 -9.84 14.46 4.09
C LEU A 281 -8.54 13.78 4.48
N THR A 282 -7.61 13.58 3.53
CA THR A 282 -6.28 13.02 3.87
C THR A 282 -5.51 13.95 4.80
N LYS A 283 -5.61 15.27 4.62
CA LYS A 283 -4.97 16.21 5.55
C LYS A 283 -5.61 16.16 6.94
N LYS A 284 -6.93 16.02 7.02
CA LYS A 284 -7.66 15.91 8.30
C LYS A 284 -7.31 14.62 9.04
N ILE A 285 -7.38 13.46 8.37
CA ILE A 285 -7.09 12.17 9.02
C ILE A 285 -5.63 12.10 9.50
N ALA A 286 -4.69 12.66 8.74
CA ALA A 286 -3.29 12.72 9.14
C ALA A 286 -3.06 13.53 10.42
N LEU A 287 -3.90 14.52 10.73
CA LEU A 287 -3.80 15.32 11.95
C LEU A 287 -4.61 14.77 13.12
N ALA A 288 -5.45 13.75 12.92
CA ALA A 288 -6.22 13.17 14.01
C ALA A 288 -5.31 12.48 15.05
N HIS A 289 -4.19 11.89 14.60
CA HIS A 289 -3.20 11.19 15.43
C HIS A 289 -1.77 11.63 15.10
N PRO A 290 -1.39 12.85 15.50
CA PRO A 290 -0.15 13.47 15.07
C PRO A 290 1.13 12.78 15.58
N GLU A 291 1.00 11.86 16.54
CA GLU A 291 2.06 10.97 17.01
C GLU A 291 2.55 9.98 15.94
N ASN A 292 1.74 9.68 14.92
CA ASN A 292 2.12 8.92 13.74
C ASN A 292 2.32 9.87 12.57
N ARG A 293 3.53 10.42 12.47
CA ARG A 293 3.81 11.53 11.56
C ARG A 293 3.86 11.11 10.10
N GLY A 294 4.26 9.89 9.77
CA GLY A 294 4.59 9.48 8.41
C GLY A 294 3.73 8.33 7.92
N VAL A 295 2.55 8.60 7.38
CA VAL A 295 1.56 7.55 7.09
C VAL A 295 1.24 7.46 5.59
N GLY A 296 1.14 6.23 5.10
CA GLY A 296 0.57 5.92 3.78
C GLY A 296 -0.87 5.46 3.92
N TRP A 297 -1.82 6.25 3.42
CA TRP A 297 -3.26 6.01 3.54
C TRP A 297 -3.81 5.27 2.34
N ASP A 298 -4.62 4.25 2.60
CA ASP A 298 -5.35 3.48 1.60
C ASP A 298 -6.76 4.01 1.50
N ILE A 299 -7.06 4.64 0.38
CA ILE A 299 -8.30 5.40 0.21
C ILE A 299 -9.12 4.77 -0.91
N ALA A 300 -10.29 4.26 -0.57
CA ALA A 300 -11.31 3.90 -1.53
C ALA A 300 -12.14 5.13 -1.89
N ILE A 301 -12.49 5.23 -3.17
CA ILE A 301 -13.37 6.28 -3.66
C ILE A 301 -14.64 5.56 -4.13
N THR A 302 -15.77 5.93 -3.55
CA THR A 302 -17.08 5.34 -3.82
C THR A 302 -17.99 6.39 -4.45
N ASN A 303 -19.16 5.99 -4.94
CA ASN A 303 -20.16 6.94 -5.42
C ASN A 303 -20.77 7.77 -4.26
N ASP A 304 -20.64 7.32 -3.01
CA ASP A 304 -21.18 8.01 -1.84
C ASP A 304 -20.15 8.92 -1.15
N GLY A 305 -18.85 8.66 -1.33
CA GLY A 305 -17.82 9.35 -0.56
C GLY A 305 -16.40 8.82 -0.72
N ILE A 306 -15.53 9.33 0.15
CA ILE A 306 -14.13 8.93 0.28
C ILE A 306 -14.00 8.10 1.55
N ASP A 307 -13.53 6.86 1.42
CA ASP A 307 -13.56 5.89 2.50
C ASP A 307 -12.14 5.41 2.81
N PHE A 308 -11.71 5.54 4.07
CA PHE A 308 -10.36 5.17 4.49
C PHE A 308 -10.32 3.71 4.93
N ILE A 309 -9.46 2.92 4.27
CA ILE A 309 -9.40 1.47 4.48
C ILE A 309 -8.38 1.11 5.56
N GLU A 310 -7.21 1.76 5.52
CA GLU A 310 -6.13 1.59 6.47
C GLU A 310 -5.10 2.73 6.38
N GLY A 311 -4.35 2.93 7.46
CA GLY A 311 -3.15 3.76 7.50
C GLY A 311 -1.92 2.90 7.73
N ASN A 312 -0.90 3.05 6.89
CA ASN A 312 0.32 2.25 6.94
C ASN A 312 1.48 3.05 7.53
N HIS A 313 1.89 2.70 8.76
CA HIS A 313 3.05 3.30 9.44
C HIS A 313 4.40 2.97 8.77
N ASN A 314 4.46 1.89 7.99
CA ASN A 314 5.64 1.37 7.30
C ASN A 314 5.42 1.36 5.77
N TRP A 315 4.77 2.40 5.25
CA TRP A 315 4.30 2.45 3.87
C TRP A 315 5.37 2.10 2.82
N CYS A 316 4.92 1.45 1.74
CA CYS A 316 5.78 0.82 0.76
C CYS A 316 6.61 1.83 -0.07
N LYS A 317 7.92 1.92 0.21
CA LYS A 317 8.87 2.80 -0.50
C LYS A 317 8.98 2.52 -2.01
N THR A 318 8.73 1.28 -2.44
CA THR A 318 8.79 0.90 -3.85
C THR A 318 7.54 1.38 -4.57
N LEU A 319 6.36 1.23 -3.98
CA LEU A 319 5.12 1.84 -4.48
C LEU A 319 5.26 3.37 -4.57
N TRP A 320 5.94 3.99 -3.61
CA TRP A 320 6.20 5.43 -3.66
C TRP A 320 7.13 5.81 -4.82
N GLN A 321 8.27 5.14 -5.03
CA GLN A 321 9.30 5.58 -5.99
C GLN A 321 9.19 5.02 -7.42
N LEU A 322 8.74 3.77 -7.58
CA LEU A 322 8.74 3.11 -8.89
C LEU A 322 7.82 3.77 -9.92
N PRO A 323 6.56 4.15 -9.61
CA PRO A 323 5.66 4.72 -10.61
C PRO A 323 6.10 6.07 -11.16
N VAL A 324 6.93 6.81 -10.41
CA VAL A 324 7.54 8.08 -10.88
C VAL A 324 8.97 7.90 -11.38
N LYS A 325 9.51 6.67 -11.34
CA LYS A 325 10.86 6.30 -11.78
C LYS A 325 11.97 7.19 -11.24
N LYS A 326 11.81 7.69 -10.01
CA LYS A 326 12.69 8.69 -9.42
C LYS A 326 12.98 8.35 -7.96
N GLY A 327 14.26 8.45 -7.60
CA GLY A 327 14.67 8.47 -6.20
C GLY A 327 14.20 9.76 -5.53
N MET A 328 13.49 9.64 -4.42
CA MET A 328 12.83 10.76 -3.74
C MET A 328 13.35 11.00 -2.32
N LYS A 329 14.57 10.55 -2.02
CA LYS A 329 15.16 10.66 -0.68
C LYS A 329 15.26 12.11 -0.19
N ASP A 330 15.51 13.04 -1.11
CA ASP A 330 15.53 14.50 -0.86
C ASP A 330 14.22 15.04 -0.29
N ILE A 331 13.08 14.38 -0.59
CA ILE A 331 11.79 14.73 0.00
C ILE A 331 11.77 14.33 1.48
N LEU A 332 12.25 13.14 1.83
CA LEU A 332 12.25 12.65 3.22
C LEU A 332 13.31 13.33 4.09
N ASP A 333 14.45 13.71 3.50
CA ASP A 333 15.53 14.39 4.21
C ASP A 333 15.09 15.73 4.83
N LYS A 334 14.01 16.35 4.35
CA LYS A 334 13.41 17.56 4.93
C LYS A 334 12.82 17.35 6.33
N TYR A 335 12.53 16.11 6.70
CA TYR A 335 11.92 15.75 7.98
C TYR A 335 12.92 15.06 8.92
N ASN A 336 14.19 14.93 8.50
CA ASN A 336 15.28 14.33 9.27
C ASN A 336 15.85 15.27 10.33
#